data_AF-A0A954J579-F1
#
_entry.id   AF-A0A954J579-F1
#
_cell.length_a   1.000
_cell.length_b   1.000
_cell.length_c   1.000
_cell.angle_alpha   90.00
_cell.angle_beta   90.00
_cell.angle_gamma   90.00
#
_symmetry.space_group_name_H-M   'P 1'
#
loop_
_entity.id
_entity.type
_entity.pdbx_description
1 polymer ?
#
loop_
_entity_poly.entity_id
_entity_poly.type
_entity_poly.pdbx_seq_one_letter_code
_entity_poly.pdbx_strand_id
1 'polypeptide(L)' 'MSTTTPAPGPRLAFAGGGTGGHIVPGLHLLADARARGATPTDLLWFTSGRAVEESALAGLAALAPDCERVVLPLEPAGG' A
#
# COMPACT_ATOMS: atom_id res chain seq x y z
N MET A 1 -23.84 8.41 28.41
CA MET A 1 -22.59 7.96 27.77
C MET A 1 -22.88 7.77 26.30
N SER A 2 -22.43 8.69 25.43
CA SER A 2 -22.59 8.54 23.99
C SER A 2 -21.48 7.65 23.44
N THR A 3 -21.84 6.51 22.89
CA THR A 3 -20.94 5.61 22.16
C THR A 3 -20.77 6.16 20.75
N THR A 4 -19.70 6.93 20.51
CA THR A 4 -19.30 7.31 19.16
C THR A 4 -18.74 6.06 18.48
N THR A 5 -19.47 5.52 17.51
CA THR A 5 -18.91 4.50 16.61
C THR A 5 -17.65 5.08 15.98
N PRO A 6 -16.47 4.41 16.05
CA PRO A 6 -15.30 4.91 15.38
C PRO A 6 -15.61 5.07 13.90
N ALA A 7 -15.30 6.24 13.34
CA ALA A 7 -15.42 6.46 11.91
C ALA A 7 -14.62 5.37 11.18
N PRO A 8 -15.15 4.76 10.11
CA PRO A 8 -14.41 3.76 9.36
C PRO A 8 -13.07 4.36 8.92
N GLY A 9 -11.99 3.57 9.04
CA GLY A 9 -10.65 3.99 8.64
C GLY A 9 -10.61 4.45 7.17
N PRO A 10 -9.61 5.24 6.78
CA PRO A 10 -9.57 5.88 5.47
C PRO A 10 -9.52 4.86 4.32
N ARG A 11 -10.05 5.26 3.16
CA ARG A 11 -9.84 4.58 1.88
C ARG A 11 -8.65 5.26 1.19
N LEU A 12 -7.66 4.49 0.76
CA LEU A 12 -6.37 5.01 0.33
C LEU A 12 -5.92 4.35 -0.97
N ALA A 13 -5.30 5.15 -1.85
CA ALA A 13 -4.64 4.65 -3.04
C ALA A 13 -3.18 5.11 -3.06
N PHE A 14 -2.25 4.18 -3.24
CA PHE A 14 -0.85 4.48 -3.51
C PHE A 14 -0.57 4.32 -4.99
N ALA A 15 0.00 5.36 -5.60
CA ALA A 15 0.52 5.32 -6.95
C ALA A 15 2.05 5.34 -6.88
N GLY A 16 2.68 4.20 -7.19
CA GLY A 16 4.13 4.14 -7.18
C GLY A 16 4.68 2.73 -7.18
N GLY A 17 5.46 2.43 -8.21
CA GLY A 17 6.27 1.22 -8.37
C GLY A 17 7.69 1.58 -8.82
N GLY A 18 8.37 0.66 -9.50
CA GLY A 18 9.70 0.86 -10.07
C GLY A 18 10.80 0.19 -9.25
N THR A 19 11.87 0.91 -8.95
CA THR A 19 13.06 0.39 -8.23
C THR A 19 12.96 0.47 -6.70
N GLY A 20 11.78 0.82 -6.16
CA GLY A 20 11.50 0.81 -4.72
C GLY A 20 11.38 2.17 -4.04
N GLY A 21 11.69 3.28 -4.73
CA GLY A 21 11.65 4.65 -4.16
C GLY A 21 10.28 5.10 -3.62
N HIS A 22 9.19 4.50 -4.10
CA HIS A 22 7.83 4.72 -3.58
C HIS A 22 7.30 3.55 -2.74
N ILE A 23 7.87 2.36 -2.92
CA ILE A 23 7.41 1.15 -2.23
C ILE A 23 7.78 1.19 -0.76
N VAL A 24 9.06 1.41 -0.45
CA VAL A 24 9.55 1.40 0.93
C VAL A 24 8.89 2.49 1.78
N PRO A 25 8.77 3.76 1.31
CA PRO A 25 8.04 4.78 2.07
C PRO A 25 6.56 4.43 2.29
N GLY A 26 5.88 3.84 1.29
CA GLY A 26 4.50 3.39 1.44
C GLY A 26 4.35 2.33 2.54
N LEU A 27 5.29 1.37 2.61
CA LEU A 27 5.31 0.35 3.66
C LEU A 27 5.54 0.95 5.05
N HIS A 28 6.45 1.92 5.18
CA HIS A 28 6.66 2.63 6.44
C HIS A 28 5.41 3.40 6.89
N LEU A 29 4.70 4.03 5.95
CA LEU A 29 3.45 4.72 6.25
C LEU A 29 2.38 3.74 6.77
N LEU A 30 2.24 2.57 6.16
CA LEU A 30 1.30 1.54 6.62
C LEU A 30 1.69 0.98 8.00
N ALA A 31 2.99 0.80 8.26
CA ALA A 31 3.47 0.35 9.56
C ALA A 31 3.18 1.36 10.68
N ASP A 32 3.41 2.65 10.44
CA ASP A 32 3.07 3.72 11.40
C ASP A 32 1.55 3.84 11.59
N ALA A 33 0.77 3.79 10.51
CA ALA A 33 -0.69 3.82 10.58
C ALA A 33 -1.24 2.65 11.42
N ARG A 34 -0.73 1.43 11.21
CA ARG A 34 -1.09 0.25 12.00
C ARG A 34 -0.71 0.42 13.47
N ALA A 35 0.50 0.92 13.77
CA ALA A 35 0.95 1.17 15.13
C ALA A 35 0.06 2.20 15.87
N ARG A 36 -0.55 3.13 15.13
CA ARG A 36 -1.49 4.14 15.64
C ARG A 36 -2.95 3.68 15.65
N GLY A 37 -3.26 2.47 15.19
CA GLY A 37 -4.63 1.98 15.05
C GLY A 37 -5.44 2.69 13.95
N ALA A 38 -4.76 3.29 12.96
CA ALA A 38 -5.32 4.05 11.86
C ALA A 38 -5.19 3.31 10.50
N THR A 39 -5.25 1.98 10.52
CA THR A 39 -5.13 1.16 9.31
C THR A 39 -6.21 1.53 8.29
N PRO A 40 -5.86 1.69 6.99
CA PRO A 40 -6.85 1.89 5.94
C PRO A 40 -7.86 0.74 5.89
N THR A 41 -9.13 1.04 5.58
CA THR A 41 -10.18 0.03 5.40
C THR A 41 -10.24 -0.52 3.99
N ASP A 42 -9.62 0.18 3.04
CA ASP A 42 -9.60 -0.13 1.62
C ASP A 42 -8.31 0.46 1.06
N LEU A 43 -7.39 -0.39 0.62
CA LEU A 43 -6.10 0.03 0.09
C LEU A 43 -5.93 -0.51 -1.33
N LEU A 44 -5.75 0.42 -2.27
CA LEU A 44 -5.35 0.12 -3.63
C LEU A 44 -3.88 0.53 -3.84
N TRP A 45 -3.04 -0.35 -4.37
CA TRP A 45 -1.66 -0.01 -4.69
C TRP A 45 -1.37 -0.27 -6.16
N PHE A 46 -1.16 0.82 -6.91
CA PHE A 46 -0.69 0.78 -8.28
C PHE A 46 0.82 0.56 -8.35
N THR A 47 1.25 -0.51 -8.99
CA THR A 47 2.68 -0.89 -9.15
C THR A 47 3.06 -1.02 -10.62
N SER A 48 4.35 -1.17 -10.92
CA SER A 48 4.84 -1.32 -12.30
C SER A 48 4.99 -2.78 -12.76
N GLY A 49 4.89 -3.74 -11.83
CA GLY A 49 5.02 -5.17 -12.12
C GLY A 49 6.47 -5.65 -12.29
N ARG A 50 7.47 -4.83 -11.95
CA ARG A 50 8.89 -5.22 -12.02
C ARG A 50 9.23 -6.23 -10.91
N ALA A 51 10.09 -7.19 -11.22
CA ALA A 51 10.48 -8.26 -10.27
C ALA A 51 11.06 -7.73 -8.94
N VAL A 52 11.76 -6.58 -8.96
CA VAL A 52 12.30 -5.95 -7.74
C VAL A 52 11.21 -5.52 -6.76
N GLU A 53 9.99 -5.23 -7.24
CA GLU A 53 8.85 -4.87 -6.40
C GLU A 53 8.38 -6.03 -5.53
N GLU A 54 8.44 -7.27 -6.04
CA GLU A 54 7.98 -8.45 -5.30
C GLU A 54 8.76 -8.65 -4.01
N SER A 55 10.08 -8.50 -4.06
CA SER A 55 10.92 -8.59 -2.85
C SER A 55 10.61 -7.47 -1.86
N ALA A 56 10.33 -6.26 -2.34
CA ALA A 56 10.02 -5.13 -1.47
C ALA A 56 8.63 -5.28 -0.83
N LEU A 57 7.66 -5.83 -1.56
CA LEU A 57 6.27 -5.98 -1.14
C LEU A 57 5.97 -7.29 -0.39
N ALA A 58 6.97 -8.16 -0.16
CA ALA A 58 6.78 -9.45 0.49
C ALA A 58 6.07 -9.37 1.88
N GLY A 59 6.26 -8.27 2.61
CA GLY A 59 5.63 -8.04 3.92
C GLY A 59 4.26 -7.34 3.88
N LEU A 60 3.74 -6.98 2.70
CA LEU A 60 2.56 -6.13 2.56
C LEU A 60 1.33 -6.71 3.26
N ALA A 61 1.05 -8.01 3.09
CA ALA A 61 -0.14 -8.65 3.63
C ALA A 61 -0.21 -8.58 5.17
N ALA A 62 0.93 -8.53 5.86
CA ALA A 62 0.97 -8.37 7.32
C ALA A 62 0.59 -6.95 7.78
N LEU A 63 0.84 -5.96 6.92
CA LEU A 63 0.55 -4.55 7.18
C LEU A 63 -0.87 -4.18 6.75
N ALA A 64 -1.27 -4.62 5.56
CA ALA A 64 -2.54 -4.33 4.92
C ALA A 64 -3.08 -5.61 4.23
N PRO A 65 -3.82 -6.46 4.96
CA PRO A 65 -4.32 -7.74 4.43
C PRO A 65 -5.33 -7.57 3.29
N ASP A 66 -6.09 -6.48 3.31
CA ASP A 66 -7.12 -6.16 2.32
C ASP A 66 -6.59 -5.26 1.19
N CYS A 67 -5.26 -5.25 0.96
CA CYS A 67 -4.66 -4.47 -0.10
C CYS A 67 -4.88 -5.12 -1.47
N GLU A 68 -5.52 -4.41 -2.39
CA GLU A 68 -5.54 -4.77 -3.81
C GLU A 68 -4.30 -4.19 -4.51
N ARG A 69 -3.56 -5.03 -5.24
CA ARG A 69 -2.44 -4.62 -6.08
C ARG A 69 -2.88 -4.56 -7.53
N VAL A 70 -2.74 -3.39 -8.15
CA VAL A 70 -3.02 -3.18 -9.57
C VAL A 70 -1.74 -2.90 -10.30
N VAL A 71 -1.36 -3.75 -11.25
CA VAL A 71 -0.23 -3.48 -12.13
C VAL A 71 -0.69 -2.50 -13.20
N LEU A 72 -0.11 -1.30 -13.20
CA LEU A 72 -0.24 -0.38 -14.31
C LEU A 72 0.89 -0.70 -15.29
N PRO A 73 0.59 -1.20 -16.50
CA PRO A 73 1.59 -1.39 -17.53
C PRO A 73 2.12 -0.02 -17.93
N LEU A 74 3.24 0.37 -17.32
CA LEU A 74 4.04 1.49 -17.83
C LEU A 74 4.68 1.03 -19.15
N GLU A 75 4.90 1.98 -20.07
CA GLU A 75 5.49 1.82 -21.42
C GLU A 75 6.47 0.63 -21.56
N PRO A 76 6.52 -0.04 -22.73
CA PRO A 76 7.31 -1.25 -22.94
C PRO A 76 8.73 -1.13 -22.42
N ALA A 77 9.28 -2.25 -21.92
CA ALA A 77 10.60 -2.32 -21.32
C ALA A 77 11.68 -1.72 -22.25
N GLY A 78 11.92 -0.44 -22.08
CA GLY A 78 12.86 0.37 -22.85
C GLY A 78 13.36 1.47 -21.93
N GLY A 79 14.58 1.27 -21.44
CA GLY A 79 15.46 2.39 -21.12
C GLY A 79 16.10 2.91 -22.40
#